data_AF-S0J8P0-F1
#
_entry.id   AF-S0J8P0-F1
#
_cell.length_a   1.000
_cell.length_b   1.000
_cell.length_c   1.000
_cell.angle_alpha   90.00
_cell.angle_beta   90.00
_cell.angle_gamma   90.00
#
_symmetry.space_group_name_H-M   'P 1'
#
loop_
_entity.id
_entity.type
_entity.pdbx_description
1 polymer ?
#
loop_
_entity_poly.entity_id
_entity_poly.type
_entity_poly.pdbx_seq_one_letter_code
_entity_poly.pdbx_strand_id
1 'polypeptide(L)' 'MMFDFRIIICDDGTEIIDRNLVTEYAELTPVQMVEYVEVDVQLAIMDSMRRTEQRRKERQQKISQNPLYKLACLCRLV' A
#
# COMPACT_ATOMS: atom_id res chain seq x y z
N MET A 1 10.80 6.70 -19.40
CA MET A 1 10.42 6.48 -17.99
C MET A 1 8.91 6.51 -17.95
N MET A 2 8.32 5.69 -17.09
CA MET A 2 6.88 5.44 -17.07
C MET A 2 6.43 5.30 -15.61
N PHE A 3 5.19 5.67 -15.32
CA PHE A 3 4.54 5.40 -14.04
C PHE A 3 3.57 4.24 -14.20
N ASP A 4 3.63 3.25 -13.31
CA ASP A 4 2.76 2.06 -13.33
C ASP A 4 1.34 2.34 -12.79
N PHE A 5 0.87 3.57 -12.96
CA PHE A 5 -0.48 4.00 -12.64
C PHE A 5 -0.90 5.18 -13.53
N ARG A 6 -2.18 5.53 -13.47
CA ARG A 6 -2.74 6.72 -14.08
C ARG A 6 -3.66 7.46 -13.12
N ILE A 7 -3.57 8.79 -13.08
CA ILE A 7 -4.49 9.65 -12.35
C ILE A 7 -5.63 10.03 -13.31
N ILE A 8 -6.85 9.66 -12.95
CA ILE A 8 -8.07 9.92 -13.73
C ILE A 8 -8.89 10.95 -12.95
N ILE A 9 -9.04 12.14 -13.54
CA ILE A 9 -9.87 13.21 -12.97
C ILE A 9 -11.30 12.98 -13.43
N CYS A 10 -12.21 12.78 -12.49
CA CYS A 10 -13.65 12.65 -12.73
C CYS A 10 -14.31 14.02 -12.96
N ASP A 11 -15.54 14.01 -13.45
CA ASP A 11 -16.33 15.21 -13.73
C ASP A 11 -16.65 16.04 -12.48
N ASP A 12 -16.72 15.39 -11.32
CA ASP A 12 -16.88 16.00 -10.00
C ASP A 12 -15.58 16.51 -9.38
N GLY A 13 -14.44 16.33 -10.05
CA GLY A 13 -13.12 16.69 -9.56
C GLY A 13 -12.47 15.64 -8.65
N THR A 14 -13.07 14.45 -8.50
CA THR A 14 -12.44 13.34 -7.77
C THR A 14 -11.31 12.73 -8.60
N GLU A 15 -10.15 12.51 -7.98
CA GLU A 15 -9.00 11.87 -8.60
C GLU A 15 -8.94 10.38 -8.26
N ILE A 16 -8.98 9.54 -9.28
CA ILE A 16 -8.84 8.10 -9.17
C ILE A 16 -7.44 7.70 -9.62
N ILE A 17 -6.68 7.06 -8.72
CA ILE A 17 -5.39 6.46 -9.05
C ILE A 17 -5.62 5.02 -9.50
N ASP A 18 -5.60 4.78 -10.80
CA ASP A 18 -5.71 3.43 -11.38
C ASP A 18 -4.32 2.82 -11.59
N ARG A 19 -4.01 1.77 -10.81
CA ARG A 19 -2.74 1.03 -10.88
C ARG A 19 -2.69 -0.07 -11.95
N ASN A 20 -3.76 -0.24 -12.73
CA ASN A 20 -3.77 -1.19 -13.86
C ASN A 20 -3.39 -0.53 -15.19
N LEU A 21 -3.27 0.80 -15.18
CA LEU A 21 -2.91 1.60 -16.32
C LEU A 21 -1.51 2.14 -16.15
N VAL A 22 -0.92 2.55 -17.27
CA VAL A 22 0.44 3.05 -17.30
C VAL A 22 0.45 4.43 -17.95
N THR A 23 1.30 5.32 -17.45
CA THR A 23 1.42 6.69 -17.95
C THR A 23 2.86 6.97 -18.39
N GLU A 24 3.01 7.37 -19.64
CA GLU A 24 4.31 7.74 -20.23
C GLU A 24 4.70 9.16 -19.84
N TYR A 25 5.98 9.37 -19.51
CA TYR A 25 6.47 10.72 -19.14
C TYR A 25 6.23 11.75 -20.25
N ALA A 26 6.24 11.32 -21.52
CA ALA A 26 6.01 12.19 -22.67
C ALA A 26 4.55 12.69 -22.78
N GLU A 27 3.61 12.03 -22.09
CA GLU A 27 2.19 12.41 -22.06
C GLU A 27 1.91 13.49 -20.99
N LEU A 28 2.86 13.74 -20.09
CA LEU A 28 2.70 14.61 -18.94
C LEU A 28 3.28 16.00 -19.17
N THR A 29 2.54 17.01 -18.72
CA THR A 29 3.11 18.35 -18.54
C THR A 29 4.06 18.37 -17.34
N PRO A 30 5.01 19.33 -17.25
CA PRO A 30 5.92 19.42 -16.10
C PRO A 30 5.20 19.57 -14.76
N VAL A 31 4.01 20.19 -14.74
CA VAL A 31 3.20 20.33 -13.52
C VAL A 31 2.63 18.97 -13.10
N GLN A 32 2.02 18.23 -14.04
CA GLN A 32 1.51 16.88 -13.77
C GLN A 32 2.63 15.92 -13.39
N MET A 33 3.84 16.10 -13.93
CA MET A 33 4.99 15.28 -13.56
C MET A 33 5.28 15.33 -12.05
N VAL A 34 5.22 16.51 -11.45
CA VAL A 34 5.46 16.68 -10.00
C VAL A 34 4.41 15.92 -9.20
N GLU A 35 3.15 16.03 -9.60
CA GLU A 35 2.03 15.32 -8.98
C GLU A 35 2.20 13.79 -9.09
N TYR A 36 2.53 13.29 -10.28
CA TYR A 36 2.79 11.86 -10.48
C TYR A 36 3.97 11.35 -9.66
N VAL A 37 5.07 12.11 -9.55
CA VAL A 37 6.21 11.74 -8.68
C VAL A 37 5.77 11.68 -7.22
N GLU A 38 4.97 12.63 -6.75
CA GLU A 38 4.46 12.61 -5.38
C GLU A 38 3.58 11.39 -5.12
N VAL A 39 2.64 11.10 -6.04
CA VAL A 39 1.79 9.91 -5.94
C VAL A 39 2.63 8.63 -5.93
N ASP A 40 3.63 8.50 -6.80
CA ASP A 40 4.52 7.32 -6.85
C ASP A 40 5.18 7.04 -5.49
N VAL A 41 5.71 8.10 -4.85
CA VAL A 41 6.30 8.01 -3.51
C VAL A 41 5.27 7.57 -2.48
N GLN A 42 4.07 8.16 -2.50
CA GLN A 42 3.01 7.80 -1.56
C GLN A 42 2.56 6.34 -1.74
N LEU A 43 2.39 5.86 -2.98
CA LEU A 43 2.03 4.46 -3.27
C LEU A 43 3.12 3.50 -2.76
N ALA A 44 4.39 3.82 -2.95
CA ALA A 44 5.50 3.02 -2.44
C ALA A 44 5.51 2.93 -0.90
N ILE A 45 5.25 4.05 -0.21
CA ILE A 45 5.10 4.08 1.25
C ILE A 45 3.93 3.20 1.67
N MET A 46 2.75 3.37 1.07
CA MET A 46 1.56 2.58 1.38
C MET A 46 1.80 1.07 1.19
N ASP A 47 2.47 0.67 0.11
CA ASP A 47 2.79 -0.73 -0.17
C ASP A 47 3.76 -1.29 0.88
N SER A 48 4.72 -0.50 1.33
CA SER A 48 5.65 -0.89 2.40
C SER A 48 4.93 -1.09 3.75
N MET A 49 3.97 -0.21 4.06
CA MET A 49 3.14 -0.30 5.26
C MET A 49 2.26 -1.55 5.20
N ARG A 50 1.57 -1.77 4.07
CA ARG A 50 0.72 -2.95 3.84
C ARG A 50 1.50 -4.25 4.00
N ARG A 51 2.72 -4.34 3.45
CA ARG A 51 3.61 -5.51 3.62
C ARG A 51 3.98 -5.71 5.08
N THR A 52 4.25 -4.65 5.82
CA THR A 52 4.60 -4.71 7.25
C THR A 52 3.42 -5.18 8.09
N GLU A 53 2.22 -4.65 7.83
CA GLU A 53 1.00 -5.09 8.49
C GLU A 53 0.68 -6.56 8.21
N GLN A 54 0.84 -7.00 6.97
CA GLN A 54 0.62 -8.39 6.59
C GLN A 54 1.56 -9.34 7.36
N ARG A 55 2.85 -9.00 7.44
CA ARG A 55 3.83 -9.77 8.22
C ARG A 55 3.49 -9.79 9.71
N ARG A 56 2.98 -8.68 10.27
CA ARG A 56 2.53 -8.62 11.68
C ARG A 56 1.32 -9.54 11.90
N LYS A 57 0.33 -9.51 11.00
CA LYS A 57 -0.84 -10.40 11.06
C LYS A 57 -0.43 -11.88 10.97
N GLU A 58 0.43 -12.24 10.02
CA GLU A 58 0.97 -13.60 9.88
C GLU A 58 1.73 -14.05 11.13
N ARG A 59 2.56 -13.16 11.71
CA ARG A 59 3.30 -13.45 12.94
C ARG A 59 2.35 -13.67 14.12
N GLN A 60 1.34 -12.80 14.29
CA GLN A 60 0.31 -12.96 15.32
C GLN A 60 -0.47 -14.26 15.13
N GLN A 61 -0.83 -14.60 13.89
CA GLN A 61 -1.53 -15.83 13.57
C GLN A 61 -0.69 -17.05 13.96
N LYS A 62 0.60 -17.09 13.58
CA LYS A 62 1.53 -18.16 13.98
C LYS A 62 1.69 -18.28 15.49
N ILE A 63 1.78 -17.15 16.20
CA ILE A 63 1.85 -17.13 17.67
C ILE A 63 0.56 -17.68 18.28
N SER A 64 -0.61 -17.23 17.81
CA SER A 64 -1.91 -17.68 18.31
C SER A 64 -2.17 -19.17 18.08
N GLN A 65 -1.59 -19.75 17.02
CA GLN A 65 -1.68 -21.18 16.73
C GLN A 65 -0.73 -22.02 17.58
N ASN A 66 0.28 -21.41 18.23
CA ASN A 66 1.23 -22.13 19.07
C ASN A 66 0.52 -22.65 20.34
N PRO A 67 0.50 -23.97 20.61
CA PRO A 67 -0.15 -24.54 21.78
C PRO A 67 0.41 -23.99 23.11
N LEU A 68 1.70 -23.66 23.16
CA LEU A 68 2.30 -23.04 24.35
C LEU A 68 1.75 -21.64 24.61
N TYR A 69 1.53 -20.85 23.56
CA TYR A 69 0.92 -19.53 23.68
C TYR A 69 -0.54 -19.64 24.17
N LYS A 70 -1.30 -20.61 23.65
CA LYS A 70 -2.67 -20.88 24.13
C LYS A 70 -2.68 -21.28 25.60
N LEU A 71 -1.75 -22.14 26.03
CA LEU A 71 -1.60 -22.52 27.43
C LEU A 71 -1.24 -21.32 28.30
N ALA A 72 -0.27 -20.51 27.87
CA ALA A 72 0.15 -19.31 28.58
C ALA A 72 -1.01 -18.31 28.73
N CYS A 73 -1.86 -18.13 27.70
CA CYS A 73 -3.08 -17.33 27.79
C CYS A 73 -4.10 -17.92 28.80
N LEU A 74 -4.35 -19.24 28.78
CA LEU A 74 -5.26 -19.90 29.74
C LEU A 74 -4.77 -19.76 31.18
N CYS A 75 -3.45 -19.79 31.38
CA CYS A 75 -2.81 -19.65 32.68
C CYS A 75 -2.55 -18.20 33.12
N ARG A 76 -2.98 -17.18 32.35
CA ARG A 76 -2.70 -15.73 32.59
C ARG A 76 -1.21 -15.41 32.77
N LEU A 77 -0.35 -16.06 31.99
CA LEU A 77 1.10 -15.86 31.98
C LEU A 77 1.58 -14.89 30.89
N VAL A 78 0.66 -14.31 30.12
CA VAL A 78 0.89 -13.34 29.03
C VAL A 78 0.17 -12.05 29.35
#